data_AF-A0A953QSH4-F1
#
_entry.id   AF-A0A953QSH4-F1
#
_cell.length_a   1.000
_cell.length_b   1.000
_cell.length_c   1.000
_cell.angle_alpha   90.00
_cell.angle_beta   90.00
_cell.angle_gamma   90.00
#
_symmetry.space_group_name_H-M   'P 1'
#
loop_
_entity.id
_entity.type
_entity.pdbx_description
1 polymer ?
#
loop_
_entity_poly.entity_id
_entity_poly.type
_entity_poly.pdbx_seq_one_letter_code
_entity_poly.pdbx_strand_id
1 'polypeptide(L)'
;MTRRNREAGSLLIEFAGSLIVLSTLFAGIFQVGYAFYAYENLVNAVRAGARYASLSSGSAAAGPALETSVRNLVVFGETKPSAVAKPIVAGLRPENVELIVGPGVATVSIRGFVIDSLFAKVRLDERPTVSFPLAKRGTQ
;
A
#
# COMPACT_ATOMS: atom_id res chain seq x y z
N MET A 1 -10.76 59.71 -3.03
CA MET A 1 -10.88 58.25 -2.88
C MET A 1 -9.49 57.62 -2.96
N THR A 2 -8.67 57.57 -1.89
CA THR A 2 -7.24 57.21 -2.12
C THR A 2 -6.47 56.49 -0.99
N ARG A 3 -6.93 56.45 0.27
CA ARG A 3 -6.23 55.67 1.33
C ARG A 3 -6.83 54.29 1.60
N ARG A 4 -8.15 54.21 1.85
CA ARG A 4 -8.84 52.95 2.18
C ARG A 4 -8.72 51.86 1.08
N ASN A 5 -8.72 52.27 -0.19
CA ASN A 5 -8.53 51.34 -1.31
C ASN A 5 -7.08 50.85 -1.45
N ARG A 6 -6.10 51.62 -0.96
CA ARG A 6 -4.67 51.26 -1.00
C ARG A 6 -4.34 50.24 0.09
N GLU A 7 -4.91 50.40 1.27
CA GLU A 7 -4.80 49.44 2.39
C GLU A 7 -5.50 48.12 2.06
N ALA A 8 -6.71 48.16 1.47
CA ALA A 8 -7.40 46.97 1.01
C ALA A 8 -6.62 46.17 -0.06
N GLY A 9 -5.90 46.87 -0.95
CA GLY A 9 -5.03 46.24 -1.95
C GLY A 9 -3.81 45.53 -1.33
N SER A 10 -3.19 46.12 -0.30
CA SER A 10 -2.07 45.50 0.43
C SER A 10 -2.51 44.24 1.16
N LEU A 11 -3.66 44.29 1.85
CA LEU A 11 -4.26 43.15 2.55
C LEU A 11 -4.57 41.99 1.61
N LEU A 12 -5.09 42.27 0.40
CA LEU A 12 -5.35 41.23 -0.61
C LEU A 12 -4.07 40.54 -1.08
N ILE A 13 -2.97 41.28 -1.25
CA ILE A 13 -1.67 40.71 -1.67
C ILE A 13 -1.07 39.84 -0.56
N GLU A 14 -1.08 40.32 0.68
CA GLU A 14 -0.59 39.56 1.84
C GLU A 14 -1.41 38.28 2.07
N PHE A 15 -2.73 38.36 1.92
CA PHE A 15 -3.61 37.20 1.97
C PHE A 15 -3.31 36.22 0.84
N ALA A 16 -3.15 36.70 -0.41
CA ALA A 16 -2.84 35.84 -1.54
C ALA A 16 -1.51 35.10 -1.35
N GLY A 17 -0.48 35.79 -0.87
CA GLY A 17 0.80 35.16 -0.54
C GLY A 17 0.67 34.08 0.54
N SER A 18 -0.05 34.40 1.62
CA SER A 18 -0.32 33.45 2.70
C SER A 18 -1.11 32.23 2.23
N LEU A 19 -2.10 32.44 1.35
CA LEU A 19 -2.92 31.40 0.78
C LEU A 19 -2.09 30.44 -0.09
N ILE A 20 -1.19 30.95 -0.94
CA ILE A 20 -0.31 30.10 -1.76
C ILE A 20 0.55 29.19 -0.88
N VAL A 21 1.16 29.74 0.17
CA VAL A 21 1.96 28.96 1.12
C VAL A 21 1.11 27.90 1.81
N LEU A 22 -0.05 28.29 2.34
CA LEU A 22 -0.95 27.37 3.04
C LEU A 22 -1.48 26.26 2.12
N SER A 23 -1.87 26.60 0.89
CA SER A 23 -2.34 25.63 -0.10
C SER A 23 -1.25 24.63 -0.49
N THR A 24 -0.01 25.08 -0.61
CA THR A 24 1.14 24.19 -0.90
C THR A 24 1.39 23.22 0.25
N LEU A 25 1.36 23.72 1.49
CA LEU A 25 1.48 22.87 2.68
C LEU A 25 0.34 21.86 2.76
N PHE A 26 -0.89 22.30 2.49
CA PHE A 26 -2.06 21.42 2.49
C PHE A 26 -1.91 20.31 1.45
N ALA A 27 -1.56 20.65 0.20
CA ALA A 27 -1.31 19.67 -0.86
C ALA A 27 -0.22 18.65 -0.46
N GLY A 28 0.88 19.12 0.16
CA GLY A 28 1.93 18.26 0.69
C GLY A 28 1.45 17.28 1.76
N ILE A 29 0.58 17.74 2.67
CA ILE A 29 -0.01 16.89 3.73
C ILE A 29 -0.86 15.78 3.11
N PHE A 30 -1.75 16.09 2.15
CA PHE A 30 -2.55 15.04 1.49
C PHE A 30 -1.68 14.06 0.72
N GLN A 31 -0.68 14.57 0.02
CA GLN A 31 0.26 13.77 -0.77
C GLN A 31 0.97 12.73 0.10
N VAL A 32 1.56 13.16 1.22
CA VAL A 32 2.29 12.29 2.15
C VAL A 32 1.33 11.39 2.93
N GLY A 33 0.20 11.93 3.40
CA GLY A 33 -0.80 11.19 4.15
C GLY A 33 -1.39 10.03 3.36
N TYR A 34 -1.74 10.25 2.08
CA TYR A 34 -2.24 9.18 1.21
C TYR A 34 -1.18 8.12 0.93
N ALA A 35 0.06 8.54 0.65
CA ALA A 35 1.16 7.60 0.41
C ALA A 35 1.44 6.72 1.64
N PHE A 36 1.45 7.31 2.84
CA PHE A 36 1.61 6.59 4.10
C PHE A 36 0.46 5.62 4.36
N TYR A 37 -0.80 6.06 4.16
CA TYR A 37 -1.99 5.22 4.28
C TYR A 37 -1.93 3.99 3.34
N ALA A 38 -1.58 4.21 2.07
CA ALA A 38 -1.42 3.12 1.10
C ALA A 38 -0.30 2.15 1.52
N TYR A 39 0.83 2.67 2.00
CA TYR A 39 1.94 1.85 2.45
C TYR A 39 1.59 0.97 3.66
N GLU A 40 0.94 1.52 4.69
CA GLU A 40 0.49 0.75 5.86
C GLU A 40 -0.49 -0.37 5.50
N ASN A 41 -1.40 -0.10 4.57
CA ASN A 41 -2.30 -1.12 4.04
C ASN A 41 -1.54 -2.26 3.35
N LEU A 42 -0.50 -1.95 2.55
CA LEU A 42 0.36 -2.97 1.95
C LEU A 42 1.12 -3.77 3.01
N VAL A 43 1.66 -3.13 4.04
CA VAL A 43 2.39 -3.80 5.14
C VAL A 43 1.48 -4.81 5.83
N ASN A 44 0.26 -4.41 6.16
CA ASN A 44 -0.72 -5.29 6.81
C ASN A 44 -1.15 -6.44 5.89
N ALA A 45 -1.40 -6.16 4.62
CA ALA A 45 -1.78 -7.17 3.63
C ALA A 45 -0.67 -8.20 3.39
N VAL A 46 0.58 -7.76 3.21
CA VAL A 46 1.75 -8.64 3.05
C VAL A 46 1.97 -9.49 4.30
N ARG A 47 1.82 -8.92 5.50
CA ARG A 47 1.89 -9.69 6.76
C ARG A 47 0.82 -10.78 6.82
N ALA A 48 -0.41 -10.47 6.45
CA ALA A 48 -1.50 -11.45 6.41
C ALA A 48 -1.22 -12.56 5.37
N GLY A 49 -0.75 -12.18 4.18
CA GLY A 49 -0.33 -13.10 3.11
C GLY A 49 0.78 -14.04 3.56
N ALA A 50 1.83 -13.51 4.18
CA ALA A 50 2.96 -14.31 4.64
C ALA A 50 2.59 -15.25 5.80
N ARG A 51 1.72 -14.80 6.72
CA ARG A 51 1.15 -15.67 7.77
C ARG A 51 0.31 -16.80 7.16
N TYR A 52 -0.54 -16.49 6.20
CA TYR A 52 -1.35 -17.49 5.50
C TYR A 52 -0.47 -18.50 4.75
N ALA A 53 0.56 -18.02 4.05
CA ALA A 53 1.54 -18.85 3.37
C ALA A 53 2.23 -19.80 4.36
N SER A 54 2.68 -19.28 5.50
CA SER A 54 3.34 -20.06 6.55
C SER A 54 2.49 -21.20 7.10
N LEU A 55 1.18 -20.97 7.29
CA LEU A 55 0.25 -21.99 7.80
C LEU A 55 -0.15 -23.00 6.71
N SER A 56 -0.32 -22.53 5.47
CA SER A 56 -0.85 -23.32 4.36
C SER A 56 0.23 -24.11 3.61
N SER A 57 1.50 -23.73 3.71
CA SER A 57 2.62 -24.44 3.06
C SER A 57 2.83 -25.87 3.57
N GLY A 58 2.37 -26.18 4.79
CA GLY A 58 2.41 -27.54 5.35
C GLY A 58 1.21 -28.42 4.95
N SER A 59 0.23 -27.88 4.23
CA SER A 59 -0.99 -28.57 3.80
C SER A 59 -0.87 -29.11 2.37
N ALA A 60 -1.83 -29.93 1.95
CA ALA A 60 -1.92 -30.46 0.57
C ALA A 60 -2.08 -29.37 -0.51
N ALA A 61 -2.27 -28.10 -0.13
CA ALA A 61 -2.35 -26.95 -1.03
C ALA A 61 -0.99 -26.35 -1.43
N ALA A 62 0.14 -26.95 -1.02
CA ALA A 62 1.47 -26.50 -1.41
C ALA A 62 1.63 -26.49 -2.95
N GLY A 63 2.04 -25.36 -3.54
CA GLY A 63 2.23 -25.20 -4.99
C GLY A 63 1.50 -23.97 -5.58
N PRO A 64 1.19 -23.96 -6.89
CA PRO A 64 0.60 -22.80 -7.59
C PRO A 64 -0.75 -22.30 -7.03
N ALA A 65 -1.52 -23.19 -6.40
CA ALA A 65 -2.78 -22.83 -5.74
C ALA A 65 -2.56 -21.99 -4.48
N LEU A 66 -1.50 -22.28 -3.71
CA LEU A 66 -1.11 -21.46 -2.56
C LEU A 66 -0.69 -20.07 -3.00
N GLU A 67 0.15 -19.99 -4.03
CA GLU A 67 0.60 -18.71 -4.58
C GLU A 67 -0.57 -17.86 -5.04
N THR A 68 -1.51 -18.43 -5.79
CA THR A 68 -2.74 -17.74 -6.22
C THR A 68 -3.54 -17.22 -5.02
N SER A 69 -3.71 -18.06 -3.98
CA SER A 69 -4.45 -17.69 -2.78
C SER A 69 -3.75 -16.58 -1.97
N VAL A 70 -2.42 -16.62 -1.88
CA VAL A 70 -1.61 -15.58 -1.22
C VAL A 70 -1.68 -14.27 -1.99
N ARG A 71 -1.51 -14.30 -3.32
CA ARG A 71 -1.62 -13.10 -4.15
C ARG A 71 -3.00 -12.47 -4.02
N ASN A 72 -4.06 -13.27 -4.10
CA ASN A 72 -5.43 -12.79 -3.92
C ASN A 72 -5.66 -12.20 -2.53
N LEU A 73 -5.15 -12.86 -1.48
CA LEU A 73 -5.27 -12.39 -0.10
C LEU A 73 -4.57 -11.04 0.11
N VAL A 74 -3.38 -10.87 -0.46
CA VAL A 74 -2.62 -9.61 -0.35
C VAL A 74 -3.30 -8.49 -1.15
N VAL A 75 -3.88 -8.79 -2.30
CA VAL A 75 -4.48 -7.76 -3.17
C VAL A 75 -5.89 -7.39 -2.71
N PHE A 76 -6.72 -8.37 -2.37
CA PHE A 76 -8.16 -8.19 -2.15
C PHE A 76 -8.59 -8.44 -0.70
N GLY A 77 -7.72 -8.98 0.15
CA GLY A 77 -8.08 -9.34 1.53
C GLY A 77 -8.75 -10.70 1.68
N GLU A 78 -8.96 -11.43 0.58
CA GLU A 78 -9.64 -12.72 0.54
C GLU A 78 -8.89 -13.71 -0.38
N THR A 79 -8.87 -15.00 -0.05
CA THR A 79 -8.20 -16.01 -0.88
C THR A 79 -8.98 -16.36 -2.16
N LYS A 80 -10.29 -16.10 -2.17
CA LYS A 80 -11.21 -16.39 -3.29
C LYS A 80 -12.12 -15.18 -3.54
N PRO A 81 -11.56 -14.06 -4.03
CA PRO A 81 -12.31 -12.84 -4.24
C PRO A 81 -13.38 -13.01 -5.32
N SER A 82 -14.44 -12.20 -5.24
CA SER A 82 -15.40 -12.07 -6.33
C SER A 82 -14.76 -11.41 -7.57
N ALA A 83 -15.36 -11.60 -8.76
CA ALA A 83 -14.87 -11.00 -10.01
C ALA A 83 -14.88 -9.46 -10.01
N VAL A 84 -15.58 -8.83 -9.05
CA VAL A 84 -15.69 -7.37 -8.90
C VAL A 84 -14.99 -6.84 -7.64
N ALA A 85 -14.19 -7.68 -6.97
CA ALA A 85 -13.46 -7.30 -5.78
C ALA A 85 -12.49 -6.14 -6.08
N LYS A 86 -12.48 -5.14 -5.20
CA LYS A 86 -11.58 -4.00 -5.31
C LYS A 86 -10.27 -4.31 -4.58
N PRO A 87 -9.12 -3.93 -5.16
CA PRO A 87 -7.86 -4.08 -4.46
C PRO A 87 -7.81 -3.16 -3.23
N ILE A 88 -7.13 -3.61 -2.18
CA ILE A 88 -6.94 -2.86 -0.92
C ILE A 88 -6.23 -1.52 -1.19
N VAL A 89 -5.32 -1.50 -2.17
CA VAL A 89 -4.65 -0.29 -2.64
C VAL A 89 -4.94 -0.11 -4.13
N ALA A 90 -5.32 1.11 -4.52
CA ALA A 90 -5.64 1.41 -5.91
C ALA A 90 -4.47 1.06 -6.85
N GLY A 91 -4.77 0.34 -7.93
CA GLY A 91 -3.78 -0.09 -8.91
C GLY A 91 -2.95 -1.31 -8.53
N LEU A 92 -3.06 -1.83 -7.31
CA LEU A 92 -2.39 -3.07 -6.90
C LEU A 92 -2.98 -4.27 -7.63
N ARG A 93 -2.11 -5.14 -8.15
CA ARG A 93 -2.50 -6.34 -8.91
C ARG A 93 -1.81 -7.60 -8.36
N PRO A 94 -2.36 -8.80 -8.62
CA PRO A 94 -1.73 -10.06 -8.22
C PRO A 94 -0.29 -10.22 -8.70
N GLU A 95 0.05 -9.66 -9.87
CA GLU A 95 1.41 -9.69 -10.43
C GLU A 95 2.42 -8.86 -9.62
N ASN A 96 1.96 -7.92 -8.79
CA ASN A 96 2.84 -7.15 -7.92
C ASN A 96 3.24 -7.90 -6.66
N VAL A 97 2.66 -9.08 -6.40
CA VAL A 97 2.90 -9.85 -5.18
C VAL A 97 3.81 -11.03 -5.50
N GLU A 98 4.96 -11.10 -4.85
CA GLU A 98 5.87 -12.22 -4.95
C GLU A 98 5.81 -13.07 -3.67
N LEU A 99 5.75 -14.39 -3.85
CA LEU A 99 5.82 -15.37 -2.78
C LEU A 99 7.06 -16.24 -2.99
N ILE A 100 7.93 -16.30 -1.98
CA ILE A 100 9.09 -17.19 -1.94
C ILE A 100 8.92 -18.12 -0.74
N VAL A 101 8.70 -19.40 -1.01
CA VAL A 101 8.67 -20.45 0.02
C VAL A 101 10.05 -21.11 0.06
N GLY A 102 10.83 -20.76 1.09
CA GLY A 102 12.15 -21.34 1.34
C GLY A 102 12.12 -22.43 2.41
N PRO A 103 13.28 -23.02 2.76
CA PRO A 103 13.38 -24.01 3.81
C PRO A 103 12.95 -23.44 5.17
N GLY A 104 11.77 -23.83 5.64
CA GLY A 104 11.25 -23.42 6.95
C GLY A 104 10.77 -21.97 7.05
N VAL A 105 10.72 -21.20 5.95
CA VAL A 105 10.23 -19.82 5.94
C VAL A 105 9.40 -19.53 4.67
N ALA A 106 8.28 -18.82 4.82
CA ALA A 106 7.55 -18.20 3.71
C ALA A 106 7.73 -16.68 3.73
N THR A 107 8.16 -16.12 2.61
CA THR A 107 8.39 -14.68 2.42
C THR A 107 7.44 -14.15 1.37
N VAL A 108 6.78 -13.04 1.68
CA VAL A 108 5.93 -12.31 0.74
C VAL A 108 6.45 -10.89 0.60
N SER A 109 6.52 -10.40 -0.63
CA SER A 109 7.00 -9.06 -0.96
C SER A 109 6.13 -8.41 -2.03
N ILE A 110 6.16 -7.07 -2.09
CA ILE A 110 5.59 -6.30 -3.20
C ILE A 110 6.70 -5.86 -4.16
N ARG A 111 6.49 -6.08 -5.47
CA ARG A 111 7.40 -5.68 -6.55
C ARG A 111 6.72 -4.86 -7.62
N GLY A 112 7.48 -3.92 -8.18
CA GLY A 112 7.09 -3.14 -9.35
C GLY A 112 5.81 -2.31 -9.15
N PHE A 113 5.43 -2.06 -7.89
CA PHE A 113 4.25 -1.30 -7.56
C PHE A 113 4.59 0.18 -7.37
N VAL A 114 3.68 1.03 -7.82
CA VAL A 114 3.82 2.48 -7.71
C VAL A 114 2.56 3.01 -7.05
N ILE A 115 2.73 3.66 -5.91
CA ILE A 115 1.64 4.40 -5.27
C ILE A 115 1.45 5.68 -6.08
N ASP A 116 0.30 5.77 -6.76
CA ASP A 116 -0.13 6.97 -7.46
C ASP A 116 -0.80 7.91 -6.45
N SER A 117 -0.01 8.80 -5.86
CA SER A 117 -0.53 9.83 -4.97
C SER A 117 -0.85 11.09 -5.79
N LEU A 118 -1.65 12.00 -5.23
CA LEU A 118 -2.35 13.07 -5.96
C LEU A 118 -1.47 13.91 -6.91
N PHE A 119 -0.21 14.14 -6.55
CA PHE A 119 0.71 15.02 -7.29
C PHE A 119 2.05 14.38 -7.63
N ALA A 120 2.34 13.18 -7.12
CA ALA A 120 3.60 12.48 -7.38
C ALA A 120 3.46 10.96 -7.18
N LYS A 121 4.32 10.23 -7.90
CA LYS A 121 4.37 8.76 -7.90
C LYS A 121 5.48 8.27 -6.99
N VAL A 122 5.16 7.38 -6.06
CA VAL A 122 6.13 6.75 -5.17
C VAL A 122 6.32 5.31 -5.60
N ARG A 123 7.50 4.97 -6.14
CA ARG A 123 7.84 3.58 -6.47
C ARG A 123 8.22 2.82 -5.22
N LEU A 124 7.76 1.58 -5.12
CA LEU A 124 8.19 0.67 -4.08
C LEU A 124 9.15 -0.36 -4.69
N ASP A 125 10.40 -0.27 -4.28
CA ASP A 125 11.46 -1.21 -4.67
C ASP A 125 11.54 -2.32 -3.61
N GLU A 126 10.90 -3.46 -3.89
CA GLU A 126 10.93 -4.68 -3.06
C GLU A 126 10.42 -4.50 -1.62
N ARG A 127 9.51 -3.55 -1.40
CA ARG A 127 8.88 -3.28 -0.10
C ARG A 127 7.37 -3.07 -0.26
N PRO A 128 6.56 -3.44 0.73
CA PRO A 128 6.94 -4.12 1.97
C PRO A 128 7.24 -5.62 1.75
N THR A 129 8.11 -6.16 2.60
CA THR A 129 8.54 -7.57 2.60
C THR A 129 8.42 -8.14 4.01
N VAL A 130 7.77 -9.30 4.16
CA VAL A 130 7.58 -9.98 5.45
C VAL A 130 7.83 -11.47 5.30
N SER A 131 8.53 -12.05 6.27
CA SER A 131 8.82 -13.48 6.35
C SER A 131 8.23 -14.09 7.62
N PHE A 132 7.62 -15.27 7.50
CA PHE A 132 7.14 -16.07 8.63
C PHE A 132 7.74 -17.48 8.61
N PRO A 133 8.11 -18.03 9.78
CA PRO A 133 8.58 -19.41 9.87
C PRO A 133 7.43 -20.38 9.61
N LEU A 134 7.63 -21.37 8.73
CA LEU A 134 6.61 -22.36 8.37
C LEU A 134 6.11 -23.10 9.61
N ALA A 135 4.80 -23.31 9.69
CA ALA A 135 4.22 -24.09 10.76
C ALA A 135 4.71 -25.55 10.67
N LYS A 136 5.33 -26.05 11.74
CA LYS A 136 5.70 -27.46 11.85
C LYS A 136 4.41 -28.30 11.83
N ARG A 137 4.38 -29.32 10.97
CA ARG A 137 3.30 -30.32 10.96
C ARG A 137 3.34 -31.06 12.30
N GLY A 138 2.36 -30.81 13.17
CA GLY A 138 2.18 -31.62 14.37
C GLY A 138 1.95 -33.05 13.93
N THR A 139 2.86 -33.96 14.28
CA THR A 139 2.61 -35.40 14.26
C THR A 139 1.54 -35.67 15.31
N GLN A 140 0.30 -35.86 14.88
CA GLN A 140 -0.68 -36.65 15.60
C GLN A 140 -0.69 -38.05 15.01
#